data_AF-A0A920SFZ6-F1
#
_entry.id   AF-A0A920SFZ6-F1
#
_cell.length_a   1.000
_cell.length_b   1.000
_cell.length_c   1.000
_cell.angle_alpha   90.00
_cell.angle_beta   90.00
_cell.angle_gamma   90.00
#
_symmetry.space_group_name_H-M   'P 1'
#
loop_
_entity.id
_entity.type
_entity.pdbx_description
1 polymer ?
#
loop_
_entity_poly.entity_id
_entity_poly.type
_entity_poly.pdbx_seq_one_letter_code
_entity_poly.pdbx_strand_id
1 'polypeptide(L)'
;MTDRVRLEVDGVIATITNDNVDKHNAFDDEMDVRLFEILDELRNRPEVRAVVWRGEGPSWSSGRDVFPPLVSTAPNSPTTNSWFGVTGVFSNSGKLMLL
;
A
#
# COMPACT_ATOMS: atom_id res chain seq x y z
N MET A 1 6.35 5.99 -16.03
CA MET A 1 5.57 5.99 -14.78
C MET A 1 5.93 4.70 -14.08
N THR A 2 6.91 4.76 -13.18
CA THR A 2 7.34 3.59 -12.41
C THR A 2 6.25 3.33 -11.36
N ASP A 3 5.73 2.11 -11.29
CA ASP A 3 4.71 1.75 -10.30
C ASP A 3 5.33 1.86 -8.89
N ARG A 4 4.87 2.86 -8.11
CA ARG A 4 5.42 3.20 -6.78
C ARG A 4 4.87 2.30 -5.66
N VAL A 5 3.90 1.45 -5.97
CA VAL A 5 3.43 0.37 -5.08
C VAL A 5 3.31 -0.91 -5.90
N ARG A 6 4.26 -1.83 -5.73
CA ARG A 6 4.37 -3.05 -6.54
C ARG A 6 3.80 -4.26 -5.79
N LEU A 7 3.19 -5.19 -6.51
CA LEU A 7 2.77 -6.50 -6.00
C LEU A 7 3.56 -7.61 -6.71
N GLU A 8 4.14 -8.51 -5.92
CA GLU A 8 4.73 -9.76 -6.37
C GLU A 8 4.08 -10.92 -5.62
N VAL A 9 3.79 -12.04 -6.29
CA VAL A 9 3.23 -13.24 -5.65
C VAL A 9 4.11 -14.45 -5.95
N ASP A 10 4.60 -15.07 -4.89
CA ASP A 10 5.40 -16.29 -4.92
C ASP A 10 4.70 -17.38 -4.09
N GLY A 11 4.05 -18.32 -4.80
CA GLY A 11 3.25 -19.37 -4.20
C GLY A 11 2.16 -18.82 -3.29
N VAL A 12 2.29 -19.05 -1.98
CA VAL A 12 1.30 -18.66 -0.96
C VAL A 12 1.60 -17.30 -0.31
N ILE A 13 2.67 -16.61 -0.72
CA ILE A 13 3.11 -15.34 -0.15
C ILE A 13 2.98 -14.25 -1.21
N ALA A 14 2.31 -13.16 -0.85
CA ALA A 14 2.29 -11.92 -1.62
C ALA A 14 3.22 -10.89 -0.98
N THR A 15 3.98 -10.15 -1.77
CA THR A 15 4.84 -9.06 -1.33
C THR A 15 4.38 -7.76 -1.96
N ILE A 16 3.95 -6.81 -1.13
CA ILE A 16 3.67 -5.42 -1.51
C ILE A 16 4.92 -4.59 -1.21
N THR A 17 5.38 -3.80 -2.18
CA THR A 17 6.59 -2.97 -2.04
C THR A 17 6.28 -1.50 -2.33
N ASN A 18 6.50 -0.63 -1.36
CA ASN A 18 6.48 0.82 -1.55
C ASN A 18 7.83 1.28 -2.14
N ASP A 19 7.79 2.06 -3.21
CA ASP A 19 8.96 2.50 -3.97
C ASP A 19 8.88 4.01 -4.27
N ASN A 20 8.86 4.80 -3.21
CA ASN A 20 8.91 6.25 -3.21
C ASN A 20 10.01 6.74 -2.25
N VAL A 21 11.22 6.20 -2.46
CA VAL A 21 12.37 6.29 -1.53
C VAL A 21 12.72 7.74 -1.20
N ASP A 22 12.72 8.63 -2.19
CA ASP A 22 13.07 10.05 -2.03
C ASP A 22 12.15 10.81 -1.07
N LYS A 23 10.95 10.28 -0.84
CA LYS A 23 9.92 10.81 0.07
C LYS A 23 9.76 9.96 1.32
N HIS A 24 10.74 9.11 1.66
CA HIS A 24 10.63 8.13 2.75
C HIS A 24 9.36 7.26 2.63
N ASN A 25 9.01 6.89 1.40
CA ASN A 25 7.79 6.14 1.10
C ASN A 25 6.51 6.81 1.61
N ALA A 26 6.44 8.15 1.58
CA ALA A 26 5.21 8.89 1.82
C ALA A 26 4.17 8.57 0.74
N PHE A 27 2.94 8.29 1.16
CA PHE A 27 1.84 7.95 0.26
C PHE A 27 1.22 9.20 -0.36
N ASP A 28 1.11 9.21 -1.68
CA ASP A 28 0.26 10.13 -2.44
C ASP A 28 -1.02 9.45 -2.93
N ASP A 29 -1.87 10.20 -3.63
CA ASP A 29 -3.17 9.69 -4.08
C ASP A 29 -3.04 8.55 -5.11
N GLU A 30 -1.99 8.52 -5.93
CA GLU A 30 -1.75 7.45 -6.91
C GLU A 30 -1.33 6.16 -6.20
N MET A 31 -0.47 6.27 -5.19
CA MET A 31 -0.08 5.14 -4.35
C MET A 31 -1.27 4.57 -3.57
N ASP A 32 -2.18 5.43 -3.09
CA ASP A 32 -3.42 5.00 -2.43
C ASP A 32 -4.29 4.17 -3.37
N VAL A 33 -4.58 4.68 -4.56
CA VAL A 33 -5.36 3.96 -5.59
C VAL A 33 -4.74 2.61 -5.87
N ARG A 34 -3.42 2.57 -6.10
CA ARG A 34 -2.71 1.34 -6.42
C ARG A 34 -2.74 0.32 -5.29
N LEU A 35 -2.57 0.77 -4.04
CA LEU A 35 -2.66 -0.11 -2.87
C LEU A 35 -4.06 -0.74 -2.77
N PHE A 36 -5.12 0.03 -2.97
CA PHE A 36 -6.49 -0.51 -2.92
C PHE A 36 -6.77 -1.51 -4.04
N GLU A 37 -6.27 -1.27 -5.26
CA GLU A 37 -6.33 -2.24 -6.36
C GLU A 37 -5.64 -3.56 -5.99
N ILE A 38 -4.44 -3.49 -5.40
CA ILE A 38 -3.69 -4.67 -4.94
C ILE A 38 -4.47 -5.42 -3.84
N LEU A 39 -5.04 -4.69 -2.87
CA LEU A 39 -5.81 -5.32 -1.80
C LEU A 39 -7.09 -5.99 -2.32
N ASP A 40 -7.73 -5.43 -3.35
CA ASP A 40 -8.87 -6.06 -4.02
C ASP A 40 -8.45 -7.29 -4.84
N GLU A 41 -7.33 -7.21 -5.56
CA GLU A 41 -6.72 -8.37 -6.24
C GLU A 41 -6.43 -9.50 -5.26
N LEU A 42 -5.79 -9.18 -4.13
CA LEU A 42 -5.46 -10.16 -3.10
C LEU A 42 -6.69 -10.73 -2.42
N ARG A 43 -7.78 -9.98 -2.24
CA ARG A 43 -9.05 -10.51 -1.72
C ARG A 43 -9.56 -11.68 -2.55
N ASN A 44 -9.33 -11.64 -3.86
CA ASN A 44 -9.82 -12.64 -4.81
C ASN A 44 -8.82 -13.80 -5.07
N ARG A 45 -7.73 -13.90 -4.29
CA ARG A 45 -6.68 -14.92 -4.42
C ARG A 45 -6.61 -15.88 -3.21
N PRO A 46 -7.51 -16.87 -3.08
CA PRO A 46 -7.58 -17.72 -1.89
C PRO A 46 -6.31 -18.52 -1.59
N GLU A 47 -5.45 -18.74 -2.58
CA GLU A 47 -4.15 -19.39 -2.47
C GLU A 47 -3.11 -18.59 -1.69
N VAL A 48 -3.22 -17.26 -1.68
CA VAL A 48 -2.32 -16.39 -0.90
C VAL A 48 -2.72 -16.47 0.57
N ARG A 49 -1.78 -16.88 1.42
CA ARG A 49 -1.97 -17.13 2.85
C ARG A 49 -1.38 -16.02 3.72
N ALA A 50 -0.34 -15.36 3.25
CA ALA A 50 0.27 -14.23 3.93
C ALA A 50 0.69 -13.13 2.95
N VAL A 51 0.70 -11.90 3.46
CA VAL A 51 1.12 -10.71 2.74
C VAL A 51 2.27 -10.07 3.51
N VAL A 52 3.41 -9.85 2.87
CA VAL A 52 4.51 -9.04 3.38
C VAL A 52 4.38 -7.65 2.76
N TRP A 53 4.32 -6.60 3.56
CA TRP A 53 4.27 -5.23 3.08
C TRP A 53 5.53 -4.48 3.51
N ARG A 54 6.44 -4.27 2.55
CA ARG A 54 7.74 -3.62 2.78
C ARG A 54 7.85 -2.29 2.06
N GLY A 55 8.85 -1.49 2.45
CA GLY A 55 9.32 -0.34 1.67
C GLY A 55 10.71 -0.58 1.11
N GLU A 56 11.01 0.00 -0.04
CA GLU A 56 12.38 0.10 -0.54
C GLU A 56 13.17 1.17 0.23
N GLY A 57 14.48 0.95 0.33
CA GLY A 57 15.39 1.89 0.99
C GLY A 57 15.28 1.87 2.53
N PRO A 58 15.66 2.97 3.21
CA PRO A 58 15.88 2.99 4.65
C PRO A 58 14.60 3.15 5.49
N SER A 59 13.44 3.36 4.87
CA SER A 59 12.20 3.69 5.56
C SER A 59 11.05 2.85 5.03
N TRP A 60 10.21 2.31 5.90
CA TRP A 60 8.99 1.63 5.48
C TRP A 60 7.95 2.60 4.89
N SER A 61 7.58 3.63 5.66
CA SER A 61 6.80 4.79 5.22
C SER A 61 6.87 5.91 6.26
N SER A 62 6.86 7.17 5.83
CA SER A 62 6.66 8.34 6.69
C SER A 62 5.19 8.79 6.81
N GLY A 63 4.23 8.03 6.25
CA GLY A 63 2.79 8.34 6.29
C GLY A 63 2.29 9.06 5.03
N ARG A 64 1.24 9.89 5.15
CA ARG A 64 0.67 10.64 4.00
C ARG A 64 1.61 11.78 3.59
N ASP A 65 1.82 11.96 2.29
CA ASP A 65 2.56 13.13 1.76
C ASP A 65 1.80 14.42 2.06
N VAL A 66 2.43 15.30 2.83
CA VAL A 66 1.91 16.62 3.24
C VAL A 66 2.29 17.74 2.27
N PHE A 67 3.09 17.43 1.24
CA PHE A 67 3.41 18.32 0.12
C PHE A 67 3.04 17.67 -1.21
N PRO A 68 1.75 17.33 -1.44
CA PRO A 68 1.33 16.80 -2.72
C PRO A 68 1.46 17.87 -3.81
N PRO A 69 1.69 17.48 -5.08
CA PRO A 69 1.54 18.41 -6.19
C PRO A 69 0.14 19.05 -6.13
N LEU A 70 0.05 20.35 -6.45
CA LEU A 70 -1.13 21.20 -6.24
C LEU A 70 -2.42 20.74 -6.96
N VAL A 71 -2.38 19.62 -7.67
CA VAL A 71 -3.53 18.95 -8.27
C VAL A 71 -3.63 17.53 -7.70
N SER A 72 -4.63 17.30 -6.85
CA SER A 72 -5.08 15.95 -6.51
C SER A 72 -5.89 15.44 -7.71
N THR A 73 -5.38 14.41 -8.39
CA THR A 73 -5.99 13.86 -9.63
C THR A 73 -6.85 12.64 -9.36
N ALA A 74 -6.94 12.15 -8.12
CA ALA A 74 -7.74 10.98 -7.81
C ALA A 74 -9.22 11.37 -7.63
N PRO A 75 -10.14 10.95 -8.52
CA PRO A 75 -11.55 11.30 -8.40
C PRO A 75 -12.24 10.69 -7.17
N ASN A 76 -11.56 9.79 -6.43
CA ASN A 76 -12.13 8.96 -5.38
C ASN A 76 -11.24 8.86 -4.11
N SER A 77 -10.28 9.76 -3.90
CA SER A 77 -9.44 9.71 -2.68
C SER A 77 -10.37 9.78 -1.46
N PRO A 78 -10.34 8.80 -0.52
CA PRO A 78 -11.16 8.87 0.69
C PRO A 78 -10.70 10.10 1.47
N THR A 79 -11.40 11.22 1.24
CA THR A 79 -11.04 12.50 1.83
C THR A 79 -11.14 12.37 3.33
N THR A 80 -10.00 12.55 3.99
CA THR A 80 -9.91 13.02 5.36
C THR A 80 -10.38 11.98 6.39
N ASN A 81 -9.41 11.25 6.96
CA ASN A 81 -9.42 10.59 8.29
C ASN A 81 -9.48 9.04 8.37
N SER A 82 -9.15 8.25 7.35
CA SER A 82 -9.11 6.77 7.48
C SER A 82 -7.78 6.17 7.98
N TRP A 83 -6.68 6.95 8.01
CA TRP A 83 -5.34 6.44 8.32
C TRP A 83 -5.08 6.13 9.81
N PHE A 84 -5.88 6.66 10.74
CA PHE A 84 -5.71 6.43 12.19
C PHE A 84 -6.08 5.01 12.66
N GLY A 85 -6.50 4.11 11.76
CA GLY A 85 -6.78 2.71 12.09
C GLY A 85 -5.61 1.75 11.86
N VAL A 86 -4.49 2.17 11.26
CA VAL A 86 -3.46 1.25 10.69
C VAL A 86 -2.33 0.88 11.65
N THR A 87 -2.61 0.79 12.95
CA THR A 87 -1.70 0.13 13.90
C THR A 87 -2.34 -1.18 14.36
N GLY A 88 -2.06 -2.23 13.60
CA GLY A 88 -2.46 -3.60 13.95
C GLY A 88 -2.76 -4.42 12.71
N VAL A 89 -1.98 -5.49 12.52
CA VAL A 89 -2.19 -6.63 11.59
C VAL A 89 -3.61 -6.66 11.00
N PHE A 90 -3.78 -6.19 9.76
CA PHE A 90 -5.06 -6.30 9.05
C PHE A 90 -5.21 -7.72 8.51
N SER A 91 -6.04 -8.51 9.17
CA SER A 91 -6.66 -9.67 8.54
C SER A 91 -7.84 -9.20 7.71
N ASN A 92 -7.57 -8.68 6.52
CA ASN A 92 -8.61 -8.56 5.50
C ASN A 92 -8.70 -9.95 4.83
N SER A 93 -9.81 -10.67 4.98
CA SER A 93 -10.08 -12.01 4.42
C SER A 93 -9.47 -13.24 5.12
N GLY A 94 -8.97 -13.15 6.35
CA GLY A 94 -8.35 -14.30 7.06
C GLY A 94 -6.87 -14.53 6.71
N LYS A 95 -6.25 -13.57 6.01
CA LYS A 95 -4.84 -13.58 5.63
C LYS A 95 -4.01 -12.79 6.63
N LEU A 96 -2.83 -13.29 6.96
CA LEU A 96 -1.91 -12.58 7.83
C LEU A 96 -1.17 -11.51 7.02
N MET A 97 -1.25 -10.24 7.43
CA MET A 97 -0.44 -9.16 6.87
C MET A 97 0.69 -8.79 7.84
N LEU A 98 1.93 -8.87 7.35
CA LEU A 98 3.14 -8.52 8.09
C LEU A 98 3.68 -7.20 7.54
N LEU A 99 4.01 -6.28 8.46
CA LEU A 99 4.58 -4.96 8.19
C LEU A 99 6.10 -5.01 8.41
#